data_AF-A0A849THP7-F1
#
_entry.id   AF-A0A849THP7-F1
#
_cell.length_a   1.000
_cell.length_b   1.000
_cell.length_c   1.000
_cell.angle_alpha   90.00
_cell.angle_beta   90.00
_cell.angle_gamma   90.00
#
_symmetry.space_group_name_H-M   'P 1'
#
loop_
_entity.id
_entity.type
_entity.pdbx_description
1 polymer ?
#
loop_
_entity_poly.entity_id
_entity_poly.type
_entity_poly.pdbx_seq_one_letter_code
_entity_poly.pdbx_strand_id
1 'polypeptide(L)'
;MKQTIFLSFLLLSSACSTPPKLRSVASAEKDISGTYLGVSEYRQGHKGPNKAATRIYLHEVEGERGSYHVVLLEYVDLIKMAPSYIISNKMPAVAKKVGFLNSITSKITAYKATPSANEGTFELWPLVASGEKIIEKKEGKPRLLTLAKDETVGDALAGATISSVNEGEPIEIFFPKEDDEKRNGVQYGVAKLTYSKAKLESTWRKNYLPGPYLSQYAKVDDVVLDLAGSGDNLRAEFKLNESASNVSKEKRERVFTHKDSAFLKGEFSVTEPLDGMFLFSSVNADAKTRDIVQGKIGLFIDVFDATKSLNQDVVELALIDSEKPGEFLMYYEHPDNGEGK
;
A
#
# COMPACT_ATOMS: atom_id res chain seq x y z
N MET A 1 -64.13 -21.80 45.73
CA MET A 1 -63.32 -22.34 44.63
C MET A 1 -62.13 -21.40 44.47
N LYS A 2 -60.94 -21.86 44.85
CA LYS A 2 -59.70 -21.07 44.94
C LYS A 2 -59.03 -21.05 43.57
N GLN A 3 -58.70 -19.88 43.03
CA GLN A 3 -57.83 -19.74 41.87
C GLN A 3 -56.46 -19.23 42.33
N THR A 4 -55.51 -20.15 42.28
CA THR A 4 -54.07 -19.94 42.35
C THR A 4 -53.59 -19.69 40.92
N ILE A 5 -52.92 -18.58 40.63
CA ILE A 5 -52.12 -18.44 39.41
C ILE A 5 -50.75 -17.87 39.79
N PHE A 6 -49.75 -18.60 39.29
CA PHE A 6 -48.32 -18.52 39.54
C PHE A 6 -47.72 -17.14 39.27
N LEU A 7 -46.91 -16.65 40.22
CA LEU A 7 -45.99 -15.54 40.04
C LEU A 7 -44.62 -16.14 39.65
N SER A 8 -44.24 -15.98 38.38
CA SER A 8 -42.91 -16.38 37.90
C SER A 8 -41.86 -15.38 38.37
N PHE A 9 -40.96 -15.84 39.22
CA PHE A 9 -39.70 -15.17 39.59
C PHE A 9 -38.83 -15.01 38.33
N LEU A 10 -38.56 -13.77 37.92
CA LEU A 10 -37.47 -13.46 36.98
C LEU A 10 -36.23 -13.06 37.79
N LEU A 11 -35.25 -13.96 37.78
CA LEU A 11 -33.90 -13.75 38.30
C LEU A 11 -33.21 -12.64 37.51
N LEU A 12 -32.82 -11.56 38.19
CA LEU A 12 -31.80 -10.64 37.71
C LEU A 12 -30.45 -11.36 37.75
N SER A 13 -29.97 -11.83 36.59
CA SER A 13 -28.55 -12.14 36.41
C SER A 13 -27.80 -10.85 36.09
N SER A 14 -27.02 -10.41 37.07
CA SER A 14 -26.00 -9.37 36.95
C SER A 14 -24.95 -9.79 35.92
N ALA A 15 -25.14 -9.41 34.66
CA ALA A 15 -24.06 -9.40 33.68
C ALA A 15 -23.21 -8.14 33.94
N CYS A 16 -22.08 -8.32 34.61
CA CYS A 16 -21.00 -7.34 34.60
C CYS A 16 -20.51 -7.21 33.14
N SER A 17 -21.07 -6.27 32.39
CA SER A 17 -20.40 -5.74 31.22
C SER A 17 -19.25 -4.88 31.71
N THR A 18 -18.03 -5.37 31.51
CA THR A 18 -16.84 -4.52 31.55
C THR A 18 -17.07 -3.37 30.57
N PRO A 19 -17.03 -2.10 31.02
CA PRO A 19 -17.17 -0.99 30.10
C PRO A 19 -16.03 -1.03 29.08
N PRO A 20 -16.29 -0.72 27.80
CA PRO A 20 -15.23 -0.55 26.83
C PRO A 20 -14.25 0.50 27.39
N LYS A 21 -12.95 0.16 27.45
CA LYS A 21 -11.91 1.13 27.78
C LYS A 21 -12.16 2.38 26.93
N LEU A 22 -12.41 3.52 27.57
CA LEU A 22 -12.55 4.80 26.88
C LEU A 22 -11.31 4.99 26.00
N ARG A 23 -11.51 4.97 24.68
CA ARG A 23 -10.50 5.42 23.73
C ARG A 23 -10.20 6.88 24.05
N SER A 24 -8.93 7.30 24.00
CA SER A 24 -8.64 8.71 24.28
C SER A 24 -9.23 9.55 23.15
N VAL A 25 -10.12 10.49 23.50
CA VAL A 25 -10.76 11.42 22.54
C VAL A 25 -9.69 12.31 21.89
N ALA A 26 -8.61 12.60 22.62
CA ALA A 26 -7.51 13.47 22.18
C ALA A 26 -6.76 12.95 20.93
N SER A 27 -6.61 11.63 20.75
CA SER A 27 -6.01 11.08 19.52
C SER A 27 -6.93 11.20 18.30
N ALA A 28 -8.25 11.29 18.49
CA ALA A 28 -9.23 11.40 17.41
C ALA A 28 -9.44 12.84 16.91
N GLU A 29 -8.83 13.82 17.56
CA GLU A 29 -8.94 15.24 17.20
C GLU A 29 -7.86 15.70 16.22
N LYS A 30 -6.78 14.91 16.06
CA LYS A 30 -5.65 15.24 15.19
C LYS A 30 -5.79 14.58 13.83
N ASP A 31 -5.86 15.40 12.79
CA ASP A 31 -5.78 14.94 11.40
C ASP A 31 -4.32 14.61 11.07
N ILE A 32 -4.06 13.33 10.82
CA ILE A 32 -2.74 12.83 10.38
C ILE A 32 -2.77 12.33 8.94
N SER A 33 -3.82 12.68 8.17
CA SER A 33 -3.93 12.33 6.76
C SER A 33 -2.74 12.88 5.97
N GLY A 34 -2.42 12.21 4.87
CA GLY A 34 -1.39 12.65 3.93
C GLY A 34 -0.31 11.61 3.67
N THR A 35 0.78 12.06 3.06
CA THR A 35 1.88 11.20 2.62
C THR A 35 3.19 11.64 3.23
N TYR A 36 3.85 10.73 3.95
CA TYR A 36 5.06 11.05 4.72
C TYR A 36 6.20 10.11 4.36
N LEU A 37 7.43 10.63 4.43
CA LEU A 37 8.65 9.86 4.18
C LEU A 37 9.30 9.50 5.52
N GLY A 38 9.48 8.22 5.77
CA GLY A 38 10.16 7.66 6.94
C GLY A 38 11.30 6.73 6.56
N VAL A 39 11.78 6.02 7.58
CA VAL A 39 12.92 5.10 7.51
C VAL A 39 12.56 3.80 8.21
N SER A 40 12.59 2.67 7.49
CA SER A 40 12.57 1.34 8.09
C SER A 40 13.97 0.97 8.58
N GLU A 41 14.15 0.79 9.89
CA GLU A 41 15.41 0.35 10.49
C GLU A 41 15.41 -1.17 10.73
N TYR A 42 16.40 -1.86 10.18
CA TYR A 42 16.57 -3.31 10.28
C TYR A 42 17.81 -3.67 11.11
N ARG A 43 17.82 -4.91 11.62
CA ARG A 43 18.98 -5.48 12.32
C ARG A 43 20.15 -5.68 11.35
N GLN A 44 21.37 -5.60 11.86
CA GLN A 44 22.56 -5.96 11.09
C GLN A 44 22.45 -7.39 10.55
N GLY A 45 22.84 -7.60 9.29
CA GLY A 45 22.73 -8.89 8.61
C GLY A 45 21.42 -9.11 7.85
N HIS A 46 20.51 -8.12 7.86
CA HIS A 46 19.35 -8.12 6.96
C HIS A 46 19.78 -8.14 5.49
N LYS A 47 19.03 -8.85 4.65
CA LYS A 47 19.23 -8.87 3.20
C LYS A 47 18.62 -7.61 2.58
N GLY A 48 19.41 -6.55 2.49
CA GLY A 48 18.97 -5.26 1.98
C GLY A 48 19.71 -4.12 2.68
N PRO A 49 19.25 -2.87 2.51
CA PRO A 49 19.74 -1.78 3.34
C PRO A 49 19.32 -1.99 4.80
N ASN A 50 20.23 -1.74 5.74
CA ASN A 50 19.87 -1.71 7.18
C ASN A 50 18.92 -0.54 7.50
N LYS A 51 18.85 0.46 6.62
CA LYS A 51 17.94 1.61 6.71
C LYS A 51 17.33 1.84 5.34
N ALA A 52 16.13 1.32 5.13
CA ALA A 52 15.39 1.51 3.89
C ALA A 52 14.56 2.80 3.98
N ALA A 53 14.42 3.50 2.87
CA ALA A 53 13.43 4.57 2.77
C ALA A 53 12.02 3.97 2.68
N THR A 54 11.04 4.57 3.35
CA THR A 54 9.66 4.06 3.41
C THR A 54 8.67 5.22 3.30
N ARG A 55 7.61 5.05 2.51
CA ARG A 55 6.45 5.95 2.50
C ARG A 55 5.33 5.38 3.34
N ILE A 56 4.61 6.28 3.99
CA ILE A 56 3.31 6.02 4.58
C ILE A 56 2.27 6.93 3.91
N TYR A 57 1.14 6.35 3.54
CA TYR A 57 -0.04 7.06 3.07
C TYR A 57 -1.14 6.85 4.11
N LEU A 58 -1.76 7.93 4.57
CA LEU A 58 -2.86 7.88 5.53
C LEU A 58 -4.07 8.58 4.93
N HIS A 59 -5.17 7.83 4.80
CA HIS A 59 -6.48 8.35 4.43
C HIS A 59 -7.45 8.12 5.58
N GLU A 60 -8.10 9.19 6.06
CA GLU A 60 -9.13 9.06 7.09
C GLU A 60 -10.25 8.15 6.59
N VAL A 61 -10.74 7.28 7.48
CA VAL A 61 -11.85 6.36 7.20
C VAL A 61 -13.15 7.15 7.31
N GLU A 62 -13.94 7.15 6.23
CA GLU A 62 -15.23 7.84 6.22
C GLU A 62 -16.14 7.34 7.35
N GLY A 63 -16.68 8.26 8.13
CA GLY A 63 -17.56 7.95 9.27
C GLY A 63 -16.85 7.42 10.52
N GLU A 64 -15.54 7.17 10.50
CA GLU A 64 -14.74 6.75 11.65
C GLU A 64 -13.65 7.78 11.98
N ARG A 65 -14.06 8.93 12.55
CA ARG A 65 -13.15 10.03 12.85
C ARG A 65 -11.91 9.59 13.63
N GLY A 66 -10.73 9.99 13.14
CA GLY A 66 -9.44 9.65 13.73
C GLY A 66 -8.98 8.21 13.47
N SER A 67 -9.71 7.41 12.70
CA SER A 67 -9.23 6.15 12.14
C SER A 67 -8.74 6.38 10.72
N TYR A 68 -7.73 5.64 10.30
CA TYR A 68 -7.12 5.80 8.98
C TYR A 68 -6.92 4.45 8.29
N HIS A 69 -7.16 4.38 6.99
CA HIS A 69 -6.51 3.39 6.16
C HIS A 69 -5.08 3.83 5.90
N VAL A 70 -4.15 2.89 6.08
CA VAL A 70 -2.72 3.15 6.01
C VAL A 70 -2.10 2.21 4.99
N VAL A 71 -1.35 2.77 4.04
CA VAL A 71 -0.48 1.99 3.15
C VAL A 71 0.97 2.31 3.51
N LEU A 72 1.78 1.27 3.74
CA LEU A 72 3.23 1.39 3.88
C LEU A 72 3.89 0.83 2.63
N LEU A 73 4.80 1.61 2.04
CA LEU A 73 5.58 1.24 0.87
C LEU A 73 7.07 1.41 1.17
N GLU A 74 7.83 0.33 1.11
CA GLU A 74 9.29 0.36 1.30
C GLU A 74 10.01 0.32 -0.05
N TYR A 75 11.05 1.13 -0.21
CA TYR A 75 11.86 1.14 -1.43
C TYR A 75 12.97 0.06 -1.39
N VAL A 76 13.31 -0.52 -2.54
CA VAL A 76 14.41 -1.53 -2.65
C VAL A 76 15.77 -0.92 -2.31
N ASP A 77 16.24 -0.02 -3.17
CA ASP A 77 17.48 0.72 -2.97
C ASP A 77 17.53 1.95 -3.87
N LEU A 78 17.13 3.08 -3.30
CA LEU A 78 17.06 4.34 -4.04
C LEU A 78 18.41 4.80 -4.58
N ILE A 79 19.55 4.35 -4.04
CA ILE A 79 20.87 4.72 -4.57
C ILE A 79 21.07 4.13 -5.97
N LYS A 80 20.53 2.93 -6.22
CA LYS A 80 20.60 2.27 -7.54
C LYS A 80 19.58 2.84 -8.52
N MET A 81 18.47 3.34 -8.00
CA MET A 81 17.35 3.84 -8.80
C MET A 81 17.46 5.33 -9.12
N ALA A 82 17.94 6.18 -8.20
CA ALA A 82 17.92 7.64 -8.35
C ALA A 82 18.78 8.18 -9.50
N PRO A 83 20.03 7.73 -9.74
CA PRO A 83 20.79 8.15 -10.92
C PRO A 83 20.04 7.76 -12.20
N SER A 84 19.50 6.55 -12.20
CA SER A 84 18.78 5.97 -13.32
C SER A 84 17.49 6.74 -13.64
N TYR A 85 16.76 7.20 -12.62
CA TYR A 85 15.54 8.01 -12.73
C TYR A 85 15.85 9.46 -13.16
N ILE A 86 16.86 10.09 -12.57
CA ILE A 86 17.30 11.45 -12.97
C ILE A 86 17.82 11.45 -14.41
N ILE A 87 18.53 10.39 -14.81
CA ILE A 87 19.05 10.23 -16.18
C ILE A 87 17.92 9.88 -17.16
N SER A 88 16.95 9.03 -16.78
CA SER A 88 15.80 8.73 -17.65
C SER A 88 14.96 9.96 -17.93
N ASN A 89 14.82 10.86 -16.96
CA ASN A 89 14.14 12.15 -17.12
C ASN A 89 14.87 13.06 -18.14
N LYS A 90 16.20 12.97 -18.23
CA LYS A 90 17.01 13.78 -19.16
C LYS A 90 17.34 13.09 -20.50
N MET A 91 17.20 11.77 -20.59
CA MET A 91 17.62 10.96 -21.75
C MET A 91 16.67 9.77 -21.98
N PRO A 92 15.69 9.89 -22.90
CA PRO A 92 14.70 8.85 -23.18
C PRO A 92 15.29 7.48 -23.59
N ALA A 93 16.47 7.47 -24.21
CA ALA A 93 17.14 6.23 -24.63
C ALA A 93 17.69 5.39 -23.46
N VAL A 94 18.04 6.02 -22.34
CA VAL A 94 18.60 5.34 -21.15
C VAL A 94 17.47 4.81 -20.24
N ALA A 95 16.31 5.46 -20.25
CA ALA A 95 15.09 5.03 -19.57
C ALA A 95 14.72 3.56 -19.87
N LYS A 96 15.00 3.09 -21.10
CA LYS A 96 14.73 1.72 -21.55
C LYS A 96 15.47 0.62 -20.77
N LYS A 97 16.56 0.94 -20.07
CA LYS A 97 17.34 -0.03 -19.26
C LYS A 97 17.04 0.03 -17.76
N VAL A 98 16.32 1.06 -17.32
CA VAL A 98 16.13 1.44 -15.92
C VAL A 98 14.73 1.07 -15.42
N GLY A 99 13.76 1.04 -16.33
CA GLY A 99 12.34 1.01 -16.03
C GLY A 99 11.77 -0.36 -15.61
N PHE A 100 12.35 -1.03 -14.63
CA PHE A 100 11.75 -2.23 -14.04
C PHE A 100 11.01 -1.89 -12.75
N LEU A 101 9.70 -2.16 -12.69
CA LEU A 101 8.87 -1.99 -11.48
C LEU A 101 9.46 -2.73 -10.27
N ASN A 102 10.11 -3.87 -10.51
CA ASN A 102 10.77 -4.69 -9.49
C ASN A 102 12.00 -4.04 -8.83
N SER A 103 12.41 -2.86 -9.29
CA SER A 103 13.56 -2.12 -8.77
C SER A 103 13.15 -0.89 -7.94
N ILE A 104 11.85 -0.63 -7.80
CA ILE A 104 11.31 0.52 -7.07
C ILE A 104 10.96 0.12 -5.65
N THR A 105 10.06 -0.85 -5.51
CA THR A 105 9.43 -1.20 -4.24
C THR A 105 9.87 -2.59 -3.77
N SER A 106 10.22 -2.73 -2.50
CA SER A 106 10.57 -4.02 -1.88
C SER A 106 9.39 -4.64 -1.13
N LYS A 107 8.55 -3.83 -0.50
CA LYS A 107 7.43 -4.28 0.32
C LYS A 107 6.26 -3.30 0.24
N ILE A 108 5.04 -3.84 0.23
CA ILE A 108 3.81 -3.04 0.40
C ILE A 108 2.92 -3.74 1.41
N THR A 109 2.40 -2.99 2.38
CA THR A 109 1.41 -3.47 3.36
C THR A 109 0.28 -2.48 3.55
N ALA A 110 -0.92 -2.98 3.83
CA ALA A 110 -2.06 -2.17 4.21
C ALA A 110 -2.46 -2.44 5.67
N TYR A 111 -2.86 -1.39 6.38
CA TYR A 111 -3.34 -1.44 7.76
C TYR A 111 -4.58 -0.57 7.93
N LYS A 112 -5.34 -0.86 8.99
CA LYS A 112 -6.23 0.12 9.62
C LYS A 112 -5.55 0.64 10.88
N ALA A 113 -5.37 1.95 10.96
CA ALA A 113 -4.95 2.63 12.16
C ALA A 113 -6.19 3.08 12.95
N THR A 114 -6.24 2.74 14.23
CA THR A 114 -7.33 3.16 15.12
C THR A 114 -6.76 3.81 16.39
N PRO A 115 -7.38 4.87 16.94
CA PRO A 115 -6.90 5.50 18.17
C PRO A 115 -6.86 4.51 19.34
N SER A 116 -5.73 4.47 20.03
CA SER A 116 -5.56 3.67 21.24
C SER A 116 -6.08 4.40 22.50
N ALA A 117 -5.95 3.75 23.65
CA ALA A 117 -6.21 4.39 24.95
C ALA A 117 -5.17 5.47 25.31
N ASN A 118 -3.99 5.44 24.69
CA ASN A 118 -2.94 6.43 24.91
C ASN A 118 -3.06 7.56 23.89
N GLU A 119 -2.95 8.79 24.38
CA GLU A 119 -2.94 9.98 23.54
C GLU A 119 -1.76 9.96 22.55
N GLY A 120 -2.02 10.35 21.30
CA GLY A 120 -1.03 10.35 20.22
C GLY A 120 -0.59 8.95 19.79
N THR A 121 -1.31 7.89 20.14
CA THR A 121 -0.95 6.52 19.75
C THR A 121 -2.10 5.82 19.04
N PHE A 122 -1.77 5.17 17.92
CA PHE A 122 -2.70 4.41 17.08
C PHE A 122 -2.27 2.94 17.00
N GLU A 123 -3.25 2.04 17.10
CA GLU A 123 -3.08 0.62 16.83
C GLU A 123 -3.22 0.39 15.32
N LEU A 124 -2.19 -0.15 14.69
CA LEU A 124 -2.14 -0.52 13.28
C LEU A 124 -2.39 -2.03 13.15
N TRP A 125 -3.58 -2.38 12.68
CA TRP A 125 -4.00 -3.74 12.41
C TRP A 125 -3.86 -4.05 10.91
N PRO A 126 -3.15 -5.12 10.51
CA PRO A 126 -3.01 -5.46 9.09
C PRO A 126 -4.36 -5.67 8.42
N LEU A 127 -4.51 -5.19 7.19
CA LEU A 127 -5.68 -5.45 6.36
C LEU A 127 -5.41 -6.65 5.45
N VAL A 128 -6.36 -7.58 5.43
CA VAL A 128 -6.30 -8.79 4.60
C VAL A 128 -7.62 -8.96 3.84
N ALA A 129 -7.55 -9.50 2.63
CA ALA A 129 -8.74 -9.88 1.89
C ALA A 129 -9.31 -11.20 2.44
N SER A 130 -10.61 -11.24 2.68
CA SER A 130 -11.34 -12.41 3.13
C SER A 130 -12.65 -12.53 2.36
N GLY A 131 -12.64 -13.35 1.31
CA GLY A 131 -13.73 -13.40 0.35
C GLY A 131 -13.92 -12.05 -0.35
N GLU A 132 -15.13 -11.50 -0.26
CA GLU A 132 -15.51 -10.21 -0.87
C GLU A 132 -15.28 -9.01 0.05
N LYS A 133 -14.61 -9.19 1.20
CA LYS A 133 -14.37 -8.14 2.19
C LYS A 133 -12.89 -7.94 2.45
N ILE A 134 -12.53 -6.74 2.86
CA ILE A 134 -11.24 -6.43 3.46
C ILE A 134 -11.45 -6.27 4.96
N ILE A 135 -10.69 -7.02 5.76
CA ILE A 135 -10.86 -7.07 7.22
C ILE A 135 -9.55 -6.81 7.94
N GLU A 136 -9.66 -6.32 9.18
CA GLU A 136 -8.53 -6.23 10.10
C GLU A 136 -8.14 -7.63 10.60
N LYS A 137 -6.90 -8.04 10.40
CA LYS A 137 -6.33 -9.25 11.00
C LYS A 137 -5.97 -8.97 12.47
N LYS A 138 -6.89 -9.28 13.38
CA LYS A 138 -6.74 -9.07 14.83
C LYS A 138 -6.07 -10.23 15.58
N GLU A 139 -5.40 -11.11 14.86
CA GLU A 139 -4.60 -12.17 15.45
C GLU A 139 -3.24 -11.61 15.88
N GLY A 140 -2.96 -11.62 17.19
CA GLY A 140 -1.71 -11.14 17.75
C GLY A 140 -1.78 -9.70 18.28
N LYS A 141 -0.64 -9.00 18.24
CA LYS A 141 -0.52 -7.62 18.72
C LYS A 141 -0.50 -6.65 17.53
N PRO A 142 -1.13 -5.46 17.65
CA PRO A 142 -1.00 -4.45 16.61
C PRO A 142 0.39 -3.84 16.64
N ARG A 143 0.81 -3.28 15.50
CA ARG A 143 1.91 -2.30 15.49
C ARG A 143 1.39 -1.01 16.11
N LEU A 144 2.25 -0.23 16.75
CA LEU A 144 1.86 1.03 17.38
C LEU A 144 2.51 2.18 16.64
N LEU A 145 1.71 3.04 16.03
CA LEU A 145 2.13 4.37 15.57
C LEU A 145 2.06 5.33 16.75
N THR A 146 3.19 5.88 17.17
CA THR A 146 3.28 6.84 18.27
C THR A 146 3.74 8.19 17.71
N LEU A 147 2.90 9.21 17.85
CA LEU A 147 3.20 10.58 17.45
C LEU A 147 4.19 11.22 18.42
N ALA A 148 4.99 12.16 17.90
CA ALA A 148 5.84 12.99 18.75
C ALA A 148 5.01 13.93 19.63
N LYS A 149 5.48 14.23 20.84
CA LYS A 149 4.83 15.20 21.73
C LYS A 149 4.94 16.63 21.22
N ASP A 150 6.08 16.95 20.61
CA ASP A 150 6.37 18.27 20.06
C ASP A 150 6.14 18.22 18.55
N GLU A 151 4.94 18.63 18.15
CA GLU A 151 4.50 18.67 16.75
C GLU A 151 5.25 19.76 15.99
N THR A 152 5.57 19.44 14.74
CA THR A 152 6.08 20.43 13.79
C THR A 152 4.91 20.90 12.96
N VAL A 153 4.68 22.21 12.91
CA VAL A 153 3.58 22.79 12.11
C VAL A 153 3.76 22.38 10.65
N GLY A 154 2.82 21.61 10.11
CA GLY A 154 2.81 21.16 8.71
C GLY A 154 3.34 19.75 8.45
N ASP A 155 3.85 19.03 9.45
CA ASP A 155 4.21 17.60 9.34
C ASP A 155 3.77 16.84 10.59
N ALA A 156 2.60 16.20 10.48
CA ALA A 156 1.97 15.50 11.60
C ALA A 156 2.72 14.24 12.04
N LEU A 157 3.59 13.67 11.20
CA LEU A 157 4.39 12.51 11.54
C LEU A 157 5.84 12.86 11.88
N ALA A 158 6.26 14.12 11.84
CA ALA A 158 7.61 14.50 12.21
C ALA A 158 7.99 14.05 13.64
N GLY A 159 8.95 13.12 13.74
CA GLY A 159 9.41 12.50 14.98
C GLY A 159 8.57 11.31 15.46
N ALA A 160 7.56 10.88 14.71
CA ALA A 160 6.74 9.72 15.03
C ALA A 160 7.49 8.40 14.77
N THR A 161 7.01 7.32 15.40
CA THR A 161 7.55 5.97 15.20
C THR A 161 6.46 4.91 15.06
N ILE A 162 6.78 3.81 14.38
CA ILE A 162 5.95 2.61 14.27
C ILE A 162 6.73 1.42 14.81
N SER A 163 6.22 0.79 15.85
CA SER A 163 6.86 -0.35 16.50
C SER A 163 6.94 -1.59 15.60
N SER A 164 7.86 -2.50 15.94
CA SER A 164 7.92 -3.87 15.41
C SER A 164 7.06 -4.81 16.24
N VAL A 165 6.44 -5.81 15.62
CA VAL A 165 5.72 -6.88 16.33
C VAL A 165 6.29 -8.27 15.99
N ASN A 166 6.68 -8.49 14.74
CA ASN A 166 7.05 -9.82 14.24
C ASN A 166 8.50 -9.92 13.81
N GLU A 167 9.03 -11.14 13.80
CA GLU A 167 10.33 -11.42 13.20
C GLU A 167 10.29 -11.19 11.68
N GLY A 168 11.30 -10.49 11.14
CA GLY A 168 11.36 -10.11 9.71
C GLY A 168 10.77 -8.73 9.38
N GLU A 169 10.05 -8.10 10.31
CA GLU A 169 9.66 -6.69 10.23
C GLU A 169 10.87 -5.78 10.56
N PRO A 170 10.85 -4.50 10.14
CA PRO A 170 11.76 -3.50 10.69
C PRO A 170 11.69 -3.50 12.21
N ILE A 171 12.82 -3.25 12.88
CA ILE A 171 12.89 -3.02 14.34
C ILE A 171 12.00 -1.82 14.72
N GLU A 172 12.00 -0.81 13.86
CA GLU A 172 11.20 0.39 13.98
C GLU A 172 11.06 1.02 12.59
N ILE A 173 9.96 1.72 12.35
CA ILE A 173 9.89 2.73 11.29
C ILE A 173 9.82 4.08 11.98
N PHE A 174 10.69 5.02 11.64
CA PHE A 174 10.66 6.36 12.21
C PHE A 174 10.58 7.43 11.14
N PHE A 175 10.01 8.58 11.49
CA PHE A 175 9.80 9.71 10.60
C PHE A 175 10.69 10.88 11.06
N PRO A 176 11.81 11.16 10.37
CA PRO A 176 12.76 12.16 10.82
C PRO A 176 12.18 13.57 10.82
N LYS A 177 12.57 14.40 11.80
CA LYS A 177 12.36 15.85 11.74
C LYS A 177 13.27 16.46 10.67
N GLU A 178 12.93 17.63 10.13
CA GLU A 178 13.70 18.25 9.03
C GLU A 178 15.19 18.42 9.35
N ASP A 179 15.52 18.74 10.60
CA ASP A 179 16.87 19.00 11.11
C ASP A 179 17.58 17.74 11.68
N ASP A 180 16.94 16.58 11.64
CA ASP A 180 17.56 15.34 12.14
C ASP A 180 18.52 14.76 11.08
N GLU A 181 19.79 15.16 11.11
CA GLU A 181 20.79 14.61 10.19
C GLU A 181 21.42 13.30 10.68
N LYS A 182 21.24 12.93 11.96
CA LYS A 182 22.15 11.97 12.61
C LYS A 182 21.73 10.51 12.48
N ARG A 183 20.51 10.19 12.00
CA ARG A 183 20.01 8.80 12.04
C ARG A 183 19.33 8.26 10.79
N ASN A 184 19.18 9.04 9.72
CA ASN A 184 18.23 8.69 8.65
C ASN A 184 18.75 7.68 7.61
N GLY A 185 20.07 7.50 7.53
CA GLY A 185 20.71 6.64 6.53
C GLY A 185 20.73 7.25 5.12
N VAL A 186 21.58 6.70 4.25
CA VAL A 186 21.83 7.25 2.92
C VAL A 186 20.59 7.20 2.03
N GLN A 187 19.78 6.13 2.12
CA GLN A 187 18.60 5.98 1.28
C GLN A 187 17.55 7.05 1.54
N TYR A 188 17.31 7.42 2.80
CA TYR A 188 16.41 8.53 3.13
C TYR A 188 16.91 9.84 2.53
N GLY A 189 18.21 10.14 2.65
CA GLY A 189 18.80 11.33 2.06
C GLY A 189 18.63 11.37 0.54
N VAL A 190 18.81 10.24 -0.15
CA VAL A 190 18.57 10.13 -1.59
C VAL A 190 17.09 10.28 -1.93
N ALA A 191 16.18 9.70 -1.13
CA ALA A 191 14.74 9.86 -1.31
C ALA A 191 14.35 11.34 -1.19
N LYS A 192 14.69 11.96 -0.06
CA LYS A 192 14.44 13.39 0.23
C LYS A 192 14.99 14.27 -0.88
N LEU A 193 16.22 13.99 -1.35
CA LEU A 193 16.83 14.70 -2.48
C LEU A 193 16.06 14.50 -3.79
N THR A 194 15.65 13.26 -4.10
CA THR A 194 14.94 12.93 -5.34
C THR A 194 13.58 13.64 -5.36
N TYR A 195 12.80 13.52 -4.29
CA TYR A 195 11.50 14.18 -4.16
C TYR A 195 11.62 15.71 -4.17
N SER A 196 12.57 16.29 -3.43
CA SER A 196 12.76 17.76 -3.40
C SER A 196 13.31 18.34 -4.70
N LYS A 197 14.31 17.70 -5.33
CA LYS A 197 14.94 18.24 -6.56
C LYS A 197 14.14 17.95 -7.82
N ALA A 198 13.54 16.77 -7.93
CA ALA A 198 12.72 16.41 -9.08
C ALA A 198 11.25 16.81 -8.92
N LYS A 199 10.86 17.36 -7.75
CA LYS A 199 9.49 17.77 -7.42
C LYS A 199 8.48 16.64 -7.66
N LEU A 200 8.91 15.42 -7.38
CA LEU A 200 8.02 14.26 -7.47
C LEU A 200 7.11 14.31 -6.26
N GLU A 201 5.85 14.04 -6.49
CA GLU A 201 4.92 13.69 -5.42
C GLU A 201 4.75 12.16 -5.44
N SER A 202 4.11 11.63 -4.42
CA SER A 202 3.73 10.22 -4.43
C SER A 202 2.39 10.15 -3.74
N THR A 203 1.43 9.49 -4.36
CA THR A 203 0.04 9.50 -3.91
C THR A 203 -0.56 8.11 -3.95
N TRP A 204 -1.49 7.83 -3.04
CA TRP A 204 -2.38 6.69 -3.14
C TRP A 204 -3.70 7.21 -3.73
N ARG A 205 -4.05 6.75 -4.93
CA ARG A 205 -5.29 7.14 -5.61
C ARG A 205 -6.43 6.25 -5.14
N LYS A 206 -7.56 6.88 -4.77
CA LYS A 206 -8.75 6.18 -4.27
C LYS A 206 -9.63 5.66 -5.40
N ASN A 207 -9.69 6.38 -6.52
CA ASN A 207 -10.53 5.98 -7.63
C ASN A 207 -9.98 4.73 -8.32
N TYR A 208 -10.89 3.93 -8.87
CA TYR A 208 -10.53 2.94 -9.87
C TYR A 208 -10.09 3.67 -11.14
N LEU A 209 -8.97 3.25 -11.73
CA LEU A 209 -8.35 3.93 -12.88
C LEU A 209 -8.35 2.97 -14.09
N PRO A 210 -9.40 3.01 -14.93
CA PRO A 210 -9.51 2.21 -16.14
C PRO A 210 -8.36 2.47 -17.11
N GLY A 211 -8.10 1.50 -17.99
CA GLY A 211 -7.14 1.61 -19.07
C GLY A 211 -6.17 0.42 -19.16
N PRO A 212 -5.28 0.46 -20.14
CA PRO A 212 -4.27 -0.57 -20.32
C PRO A 212 -3.09 -0.39 -19.35
N TYR A 213 -2.63 -1.51 -18.81
CA TYR A 213 -1.49 -1.59 -17.90
C TYR A 213 -0.40 -2.52 -18.47
N LEU A 214 0.83 -2.07 -18.28
CA LEU A 214 2.06 -2.61 -18.81
C LEU A 214 2.81 -3.44 -17.77
N SER A 215 3.64 -4.36 -18.26
CA SER A 215 4.52 -5.15 -17.40
C SER A 215 5.66 -4.35 -16.76
N GLN A 216 6.08 -3.24 -17.38
CA GLN A 216 7.15 -2.35 -16.92
C GLN A 216 7.19 -1.05 -17.74
N TYR A 217 7.77 0.04 -17.18
CA TYR A 217 7.84 1.36 -17.84
C TYR A 217 8.44 1.35 -19.25
N ALA A 218 9.48 0.55 -19.47
CA ALA A 218 10.22 0.52 -20.74
C ALA A 218 9.56 -0.31 -21.85
N LYS A 219 8.38 -0.90 -21.59
CA LYS A 219 7.72 -1.86 -22.48
C LYS A 219 6.30 -1.40 -22.84
N VAL A 220 6.22 -0.26 -23.51
CA VAL A 220 4.95 0.37 -23.95
C VAL A 220 4.08 -0.56 -24.79
N ASP A 221 4.67 -1.44 -25.59
CA ASP A 221 3.89 -2.37 -26.42
C ASP A 221 3.37 -3.57 -25.64
N ASP A 222 3.78 -3.77 -24.37
CA ASP A 222 3.52 -4.98 -23.59
C ASP A 222 2.38 -4.79 -22.59
N VAL A 223 1.17 -4.57 -23.12
CA VAL A 223 -0.06 -4.53 -22.33
C VAL A 223 -0.38 -5.94 -21.82
N VAL A 224 -0.50 -6.06 -20.50
CA VAL A 224 -0.70 -7.33 -19.78
C VAL A 224 -1.96 -7.36 -18.92
N LEU A 225 -2.54 -6.18 -18.70
CA LEU A 225 -3.75 -6.00 -17.92
C LEU A 225 -4.57 -4.89 -18.57
N ASP A 226 -5.87 -5.09 -18.65
CA ASP A 226 -6.84 -4.07 -19.05
C ASP A 226 -7.82 -3.87 -17.92
N LEU A 227 -8.01 -2.63 -17.49
CA LEU A 227 -8.98 -2.25 -16.49
C LEU A 227 -10.13 -1.50 -17.17
N ALA A 228 -11.36 -1.86 -16.86
CA ALA A 228 -12.53 -1.29 -17.52
C ALA A 228 -13.69 -1.11 -16.56
N GLY A 229 -14.64 -0.27 -16.97
CA GLY A 229 -15.86 -0.03 -16.24
C GLY A 229 -15.85 1.23 -15.39
N SER A 230 -17.00 1.51 -14.79
CA SER A 230 -17.25 2.68 -13.96
C SER A 230 -18.38 2.37 -12.97
N GLY A 231 -18.38 3.01 -11.79
CA GLY A 231 -19.36 2.73 -10.74
C GLY A 231 -19.28 1.28 -10.30
N ASP A 232 -20.43 0.59 -10.22
CA ASP A 232 -20.50 -0.77 -9.67
C ASP A 232 -20.03 -1.88 -10.64
N ASN A 233 -19.67 -1.54 -11.87
CA ASN A 233 -19.34 -2.51 -12.94
C ASN A 233 -17.85 -2.50 -13.29
N LEU A 234 -16.98 -2.58 -12.30
CA LEU A 234 -15.53 -2.59 -12.50
C LEU A 234 -15.05 -3.99 -12.94
N ARG A 235 -14.11 -4.04 -13.89
CA ARG A 235 -13.62 -5.27 -14.50
C ARG A 235 -12.14 -5.20 -14.81
N ALA A 236 -11.46 -6.33 -14.69
CA ALA A 236 -10.06 -6.48 -15.05
C ALA A 236 -9.85 -7.70 -15.94
N GLU A 237 -9.05 -7.55 -16.98
CA GLU A 237 -8.65 -8.64 -17.88
C GLU A 237 -7.13 -8.78 -17.89
N PHE A 238 -6.64 -9.89 -17.37
CA PHE A 238 -5.23 -10.29 -17.55
C PHE A 238 -5.08 -10.95 -18.92
N LYS A 239 -4.10 -10.49 -19.69
CA LYS A 239 -3.82 -10.97 -21.04
C LYS A 239 -2.34 -11.22 -21.29
N LEU A 240 -2.06 -12.18 -22.17
CA LEU A 240 -0.70 -12.41 -22.65
C LEU A 240 -0.56 -11.77 -24.02
N ASN A 241 0.31 -10.78 -24.10
CA ASN A 241 0.68 -10.19 -25.37
C ASN A 241 1.31 -11.24 -26.31
N GLU A 242 0.87 -11.28 -27.57
CA GLU A 242 1.40 -12.19 -28.59
C GLU A 242 2.91 -12.01 -28.81
N SER A 243 3.42 -10.78 -28.74
CA SER A 243 4.87 -10.51 -28.84
C SER A 243 5.67 -11.14 -27.70
N ALA A 244 5.04 -11.37 -26.53
CA ALA A 244 5.64 -12.02 -25.38
C ALA A 244 5.67 -13.56 -25.50
N SER A 245 4.91 -14.15 -26.43
CA SER A 245 4.84 -15.61 -26.63
C SER A 245 6.17 -16.21 -27.12
N ASN A 246 7.01 -15.40 -27.78
CA ASN A 246 8.32 -15.78 -28.30
C ASN A 246 9.47 -15.51 -27.32
N VAL A 247 9.19 -14.95 -26.13
CA VAL A 247 10.18 -14.66 -25.10
C VAL A 247 10.33 -15.88 -24.19
N SER A 248 11.57 -16.26 -23.85
CA SER A 248 11.79 -17.37 -22.92
C SER A 248 11.14 -17.10 -21.57
N LYS A 249 10.67 -18.17 -20.91
CA LYS A 249 10.01 -18.10 -19.59
C LYS A 249 10.80 -17.26 -18.59
N GLU A 250 12.09 -17.56 -18.42
CA GLU A 250 12.96 -16.84 -17.50
C GLU A 250 13.08 -15.35 -17.83
N LYS A 251 13.17 -15.01 -19.13
CA LYS A 251 13.28 -13.61 -19.55
C LYS A 251 11.97 -12.86 -19.32
N ARG A 252 10.82 -13.54 -19.48
CA ARG A 252 9.50 -12.98 -19.16
C ARG A 252 9.35 -12.72 -17.67
N GLU A 253 9.69 -13.71 -16.83
CA GLU A 253 9.55 -13.62 -15.38
C GLU A 253 10.39 -12.51 -14.75
N ARG A 254 11.58 -12.21 -15.29
CA ARG A 254 12.48 -11.14 -14.78
C ARG A 254 11.96 -9.72 -14.99
N VAL A 255 10.96 -9.52 -15.84
CA VAL A 255 10.38 -8.20 -16.12
C VAL A 255 9.44 -7.74 -15.00
N PHE A 256 8.77 -8.68 -14.33
CA PHE A 256 7.75 -8.38 -13.33
C PHE A 256 8.33 -8.24 -11.92
N THR A 257 7.57 -7.61 -11.03
CA THR A 257 7.84 -7.60 -9.57
C THR A 257 7.77 -9.00 -8.99
N HIS A 258 6.87 -9.83 -9.52
CA HIS A 258 6.71 -11.22 -9.14
C HIS A 258 6.59 -12.11 -10.36
N LYS A 259 7.36 -13.20 -10.40
CA LYS A 259 7.44 -14.14 -11.54
C LYS A 259 6.08 -14.68 -11.98
N ASP A 260 5.15 -14.83 -11.04
CA ASP A 260 3.84 -15.41 -11.33
C ASP A 260 2.94 -14.49 -12.16
N SER A 261 3.27 -13.19 -12.23
CA SER A 261 2.59 -12.22 -13.11
C SER A 261 2.82 -12.48 -14.61
N ALA A 262 3.87 -13.23 -14.95
CA ALA A 262 4.38 -13.33 -16.31
C ALA A 262 3.41 -13.92 -17.35
N PHE A 263 2.47 -14.75 -16.88
CA PHE A 263 1.60 -15.57 -17.72
C PHE A 263 0.15 -15.58 -17.23
N LEU A 264 -0.26 -14.57 -16.46
CA LEU A 264 -1.65 -14.46 -16.01
C LEU A 264 -2.58 -14.26 -17.20
N LYS A 265 -3.72 -14.96 -17.17
CA LYS A 265 -4.79 -14.85 -18.15
C LYS A 265 -6.16 -15.03 -17.51
N GLY A 266 -7.08 -14.14 -17.83
CA GLY A 266 -8.47 -14.29 -17.44
C GLY A 266 -9.14 -13.00 -17.00
N GLU A 267 -10.45 -13.10 -16.85
CA GLU A 267 -11.34 -11.99 -16.54
C GLU A 267 -11.77 -12.02 -15.08
N PHE A 268 -11.82 -10.84 -14.48
CA PHE A 268 -12.19 -10.60 -13.10
C PHE A 268 -13.23 -9.48 -13.03
N SER A 269 -14.20 -9.67 -12.14
CA SER A 269 -15.00 -8.58 -11.60
C SER A 269 -14.22 -7.92 -10.48
N VAL A 270 -14.34 -6.60 -10.36
CA VAL A 270 -13.64 -5.83 -9.33
C VAL A 270 -14.67 -5.13 -8.43
N THR A 271 -14.42 -5.14 -7.13
CA THR A 271 -15.21 -4.41 -6.15
C THR A 271 -14.30 -3.53 -5.29
N GLU A 272 -14.87 -2.52 -4.65
CA GLU A 272 -14.16 -1.63 -3.72
C GLU A 272 -14.79 -1.74 -2.32
N PRO A 273 -14.38 -2.74 -1.50
CA PRO A 273 -14.98 -2.93 -0.18
C PRO A 273 -14.58 -1.84 0.83
N LEU A 274 -13.44 -1.18 0.60
CA LEU A 274 -12.94 -0.05 1.37
C LEU A 274 -12.40 0.99 0.39
N ASP A 275 -12.60 2.27 0.72
CA ASP A 275 -12.19 3.41 -0.09
C ASP A 275 -10.70 3.33 -0.51
N GLY A 276 -10.46 3.29 -1.83
CA GLY A 276 -9.17 3.14 -2.47
C GLY A 276 -8.56 1.74 -2.43
N MET A 277 -9.32 0.71 -2.06
CA MET A 277 -8.85 -0.67 -1.97
C MET A 277 -9.78 -1.63 -2.71
N PHE A 278 -9.23 -2.33 -3.69
CA PHE A 278 -10.00 -3.12 -4.64
C PHE A 278 -9.81 -4.62 -4.44
N LEU A 279 -10.85 -5.42 -4.64
CA LEU A 279 -10.77 -6.88 -4.65
C LEU A 279 -11.15 -7.42 -6.03
N PHE A 280 -10.47 -8.49 -6.44
CA PHE A 280 -10.62 -9.12 -7.74
C PHE A 280 -11.26 -10.50 -7.58
N SER A 281 -12.41 -10.69 -8.20
CA SER A 281 -13.20 -11.93 -8.18
C SER A 281 -13.24 -12.54 -9.57
N SER A 282 -12.66 -13.72 -9.72
CA SER A 282 -12.55 -14.41 -11.02
C SER A 282 -13.93 -14.66 -11.62
N VAL A 283 -14.12 -14.21 -12.87
CA VAL A 283 -15.29 -14.52 -13.71
C VAL A 283 -14.93 -15.68 -14.63
N ASN A 284 -13.80 -15.55 -15.34
CA ASN A 284 -13.30 -16.54 -16.27
C ASN A 284 -11.76 -16.50 -16.28
N ALA A 285 -11.14 -17.22 -15.35
CA ALA A 285 -9.70 -17.36 -15.26
C ALA A 285 -9.33 -18.82 -14.98
N ASP A 286 -8.17 -19.24 -15.46
CA ASP A 286 -7.63 -20.55 -15.09
C ASP A 286 -7.32 -20.60 -13.58
N ALA A 287 -7.27 -21.80 -13.01
CA ALA A 287 -7.07 -21.99 -11.57
C ALA A 287 -5.79 -21.32 -11.06
N LYS A 288 -4.70 -21.35 -11.83
CA LYS A 288 -3.43 -20.74 -11.42
C LYS A 288 -3.56 -19.22 -11.37
N THR A 289 -4.07 -18.59 -12.43
CA THR A 289 -4.27 -17.13 -12.48
C THR A 289 -5.19 -16.68 -11.35
N ARG A 290 -6.28 -17.42 -11.13
CA ARG A 290 -7.21 -17.17 -10.03
C ARG A 290 -6.52 -17.21 -8.67
N ASP A 291 -5.77 -18.27 -8.36
CA ASP A 291 -5.13 -18.46 -7.06
C ASP A 291 -4.02 -17.41 -6.79
N ILE A 292 -3.45 -16.82 -7.85
CA ILE A 292 -2.45 -15.75 -7.75
C ILE A 292 -3.10 -14.37 -7.51
N VAL A 293 -4.25 -14.09 -8.12
CA VAL A 293 -4.88 -12.77 -8.10
C VAL A 293 -5.91 -12.63 -6.98
N GLN A 294 -6.75 -13.65 -6.76
CA GLN A 294 -7.77 -13.60 -5.71
C GLN A 294 -7.15 -13.62 -4.32
N GLY A 295 -7.77 -12.91 -3.38
CA GLY A 295 -7.26 -12.78 -2.01
C GLY A 295 -6.16 -11.73 -1.85
N LYS A 296 -5.86 -10.96 -2.91
CA LYS A 296 -4.99 -9.78 -2.84
C LYS A 296 -5.83 -8.50 -2.83
N ILE A 297 -5.27 -7.45 -2.23
CA ILE A 297 -5.83 -6.10 -2.22
C ILE A 297 -5.17 -5.31 -3.35
N GLY A 298 -5.98 -4.73 -4.24
CA GLY A 298 -5.55 -3.80 -5.27
C GLY A 298 -5.43 -2.38 -4.74
N LEU A 299 -4.31 -1.73 -5.04
CA LEU A 299 -4.00 -0.36 -4.66
C LEU A 299 -3.44 0.39 -5.87
N PHE A 300 -3.97 1.57 -6.17
CA PHE A 300 -3.41 2.47 -7.17
C PHE A 300 -2.45 3.44 -6.49
N ILE A 301 -1.15 3.22 -6.67
CA ILE A 301 -0.09 4.03 -6.05
C ILE A 301 0.67 4.71 -7.16
N ASP A 302 0.74 6.02 -7.10
CA ASP A 302 1.65 6.82 -7.90
C ASP A 302 2.95 6.93 -7.10
N VAL A 303 3.94 6.10 -7.43
CA VAL A 303 5.20 6.08 -6.69
C VAL A 303 6.06 7.30 -7.02
N PHE A 304 5.92 7.85 -8.23
CA PHE A 304 6.60 9.06 -8.65
C PHE A 304 5.68 9.88 -9.54
N ASP A 305 4.96 10.83 -8.94
CA ASP A 305 4.10 11.76 -9.67
C ASP A 305 5.00 12.59 -10.58
N ALA A 306 5.05 12.14 -11.83
CA ALA A 306 5.84 12.74 -12.87
C ALA A 306 5.01 13.75 -13.66
N THR A 307 3.77 14.06 -13.24
CA THR A 307 2.92 15.05 -13.92
C THR A 307 3.62 16.40 -13.96
N LYS A 308 4.23 16.82 -12.84
CA LYS A 308 4.95 18.10 -12.75
C LYS A 308 6.29 18.11 -13.48
N SER A 309 6.94 16.97 -13.65
CA SER A 309 8.33 16.89 -14.15
C SER A 309 8.46 16.33 -15.57
N LEU A 310 7.54 15.46 -15.97
CA LEU A 310 7.50 14.73 -17.25
C LEU A 310 6.16 14.88 -17.99
N ASN A 311 5.16 15.55 -17.41
CA ASN A 311 3.80 15.64 -17.97
C ASN A 311 3.19 14.26 -18.27
N GLN A 312 3.54 13.28 -17.43
CA GLN A 312 3.01 11.92 -17.45
C GLN A 312 2.30 11.70 -16.14
N ASP A 313 0.98 11.62 -16.20
CA ASP A 313 0.11 11.30 -15.08
C ASP A 313 -0.21 9.81 -15.20
N VAL A 314 0.56 9.01 -14.46
CA VAL A 314 0.63 7.56 -14.60
C VAL A 314 0.68 6.94 -13.22
N VAL A 315 -0.03 5.85 -13.04
CA VAL A 315 -0.15 5.17 -11.76
C VAL A 315 0.31 3.72 -11.84
N GLU A 316 0.77 3.17 -10.72
CA GLU A 316 0.99 1.74 -10.58
C GLU A 316 -0.20 1.06 -9.87
N LEU A 317 -0.76 0.02 -10.49
CA LEU A 317 -1.63 -0.91 -9.77
C LEU A 317 -0.75 -1.95 -9.07
N ALA A 318 -0.83 -2.01 -7.75
CA ALA A 318 -0.25 -3.07 -6.94
C ALA A 318 -1.33 -4.03 -6.42
N LEU A 319 -1.13 -5.33 -6.60
CA LEU A 319 -1.91 -6.38 -5.95
C LEU A 319 -1.08 -6.96 -4.79
N ILE A 320 -1.51 -6.66 -3.57
CA ILE A 320 -0.74 -6.93 -2.35
C ILE A 320 -1.38 -8.01 -1.49
N ASP A 321 -0.53 -8.72 -0.75
CA ASP A 321 -0.92 -9.60 0.34
C ASP A 321 -0.15 -9.14 1.58
N SER A 322 -0.85 -8.58 2.57
CA SER A 322 -0.22 -8.05 3.79
C SER A 322 0.48 -9.14 4.62
N GLU A 323 0.16 -10.43 4.41
CA GLU A 323 0.86 -11.54 5.05
C GLU A 323 2.20 -11.85 4.37
N LYS A 324 2.33 -11.48 3.09
CA LYS A 324 3.52 -11.67 2.28
C LYS A 324 3.89 -10.37 1.57
N PRO A 325 4.33 -9.34 2.31
CA PRO A 325 4.43 -7.99 1.78
C PRO A 325 5.47 -7.79 0.68
N GLY A 326 6.41 -8.73 0.52
CA GLY A 326 7.37 -8.74 -0.59
C GLY A 326 6.92 -9.54 -1.83
N GLU A 327 5.77 -10.21 -1.78
CA GLU A 327 5.21 -11.03 -2.88
C GLU A 327 4.01 -10.32 -3.54
N PHE A 328 4.21 -9.06 -3.95
CA PHE A 328 3.19 -8.25 -4.62
C PHE A 328 3.35 -8.26 -6.15
N LEU A 329 2.22 -8.16 -6.85
CA LEU A 329 2.18 -7.99 -8.30
C LEU A 329 2.04 -6.50 -8.58
N MET A 330 2.74 -5.95 -9.57
CA MET A 330 2.63 -4.54 -9.93
C MET A 330 2.60 -4.37 -11.43
N TYR A 331 1.75 -3.46 -11.88
CA TYR A 331 1.55 -3.12 -13.27
C TYR A 331 1.54 -1.60 -13.42
N TYR A 332 2.04 -1.11 -14.54
CA TYR A 332 2.22 0.32 -14.78
C TYR A 332 1.22 0.82 -15.82
N GLU A 333 0.46 1.87 -15.52
CA GLU A 333 -0.48 2.46 -16.47
C GLU A 333 0.22 2.87 -17.77
N HIS A 334 -0.42 2.61 -18.91
CA HIS A 334 0.09 3.06 -20.18
C HIS A 334 0.13 4.60 -20.23
N PRO A 335 1.27 5.22 -20.62
CA PRO A 335 1.43 6.69 -20.57
C PRO A 335 0.45 7.45 -21.47
N ASP A 336 -0.07 6.80 -22.51
CA ASP A 336 -1.08 7.38 -23.41
C ASP A 336 -2.53 7.31 -22.87
N ASN A 337 -2.77 6.60 -21.76
CA ASN A 337 -4.11 6.49 -21.17
C ASN A 337 -4.53 7.81 -20.52
N GLY A 338 -3.63 8.44 -19.76
CA GLY A 338 -3.77 9.82 -19.29
C GLY A 338 -4.99 10.11 -18.41
N GLU A 339 -5.62 9.09 -17.82
CA GLU A 339 -6.76 9.23 -16.88
C GLU A 339 -6.31 9.50 -15.44
N GLY A 340 -5.01 9.62 -15.15
CA GLY A 340 -4.55 10.19 -13.88
C GLY A 340 -4.98 11.66 -13.64
N LYS A 341 -5.46 12.33 -14.70
CA LYS A 341 -5.87 13.75 -14.76
C LYS A 341 -7.09 14.13 -13.94
#